data_AF-A0A848UJT1-F1
#
_entry.id   AF-A0A848UJT1-F1
#
_cell.length_a   1.000
_cell.length_b   1.000
_cell.length_c   1.000
_cell.angle_alpha   90.00
_cell.angle_beta   90.00
_cell.angle_gamma   90.00
#
_symmetry.space_group_name_H-M   'P 1'
#
loop_
_entity.id
_entity.type
_entity.pdbx_description
1 polymer ?
#
loop_
_entity_poly.entity_id
_entity_poly.type
_entity_poly.pdbx_seq_one_letter_code
_entity_poly.pdbx_strand_id
1 'polypeptide(L)' 'VEPAEVRRLYAIGTSMQCFVDPEEIADLIVYMCSDHGRHISGQVIGVDGNTETLWPRA' A
#
# COMPACT_ATOMS: atom_id res chain seq x y z
N VAL A 1 -11.94 -6.93 -21.18
CA VAL A 1 -10.55 -6.79 -20.70
C VAL A 1 -10.28 -7.96 -19.80
N GLU A 2 -9.18 -8.68 -20.01
CA GLU A 2 -8.84 -9.81 -19.15
C GLU A 2 -8.53 -9.31 -17.72
N PRO A 3 -8.94 -10.03 -16.65
CA PRO A 3 -8.71 -9.60 -15.27
C PRO A 3 -7.24 -9.31 -14.95
N ALA A 4 -6.33 -10.09 -15.54
CA ALA A 4 -4.89 -9.89 -15.38
C ALA A 4 -4.42 -8.54 -15.92
N GLU A 5 -5.00 -8.06 -17.02
CA GLU A 5 -4.65 -6.77 -17.60
C GLU A 5 -5.16 -5.61 -16.73
N VAL A 6 -6.39 -5.72 -16.20
CA VAL A 6 -6.90 -4.73 -15.23
C VAL A 6 -5.97 -4.66 -14.01
N ARG A 7 -5.57 -5.81 -13.47
CA ARG A 7 -4.64 -5.87 -12.33
C ARG A 7 -3.32 -5.18 -12.65
N ARG A 8 -2.74 -5.46 -13.81
CA ARG A 8 -1.49 -4.82 -14.26
C ARG A 8 -1.60 -3.30 -14.36
N LEU A 9 -2.69 -2.77 -14.93
CA LEU A 9 -2.89 -1.33 -15.09
C LEU A 9 -2.96 -0.60 -13.74
N TYR A 10 -3.55 -1.23 -12.72
CA TYR A 10 -3.56 -0.68 -11.36
C TYR A 10 -2.19 -0.75 -10.69
N ALA A 11 -1.45 -1.83 -10.86
CA ALA A 11 -0.09 -1.93 -10.31
C ALA A 11 0.81 -0.79 -10.84
N ILE A 12 0.76 -0.51 -12.15
CA ILE A 12 1.54 0.59 -12.78
C ILE A 12 1.17 1.97 -12.22
N GLY A 13 -0.03 2.14 -11.67
CA GLY A 13 -0.46 3.37 -11.01
C GLY A 13 0.18 3.62 -9.64
N THR A 14 0.96 2.66 -9.12
CA THR A 14 1.76 2.79 -7.90
C THR A 14 3.24 2.94 -8.27
N SER A 15 4.01 3.70 -7.49
CA SER A 15 5.44 3.88 -7.79
C SER A 15 6.26 2.60 -7.61
N MET A 16 5.82 1.71 -6.70
CA MET A 16 6.45 0.39 -6.51
C MET A 16 6.00 -0.65 -7.54
N GLN A 17 5.05 -0.30 -8.41
CA GLN A 17 4.53 -1.15 -9.49
C GLN A 17 4.03 -2.53 -9.02
N CYS A 18 3.51 -2.58 -7.81
CA CYS A 18 3.04 -3.82 -7.18
C CYS A 18 1.72 -3.60 -6.44
N PHE A 19 1.10 -4.70 -6.07
CA PHE A 19 0.09 -4.68 -5.02
C PHE A 19 0.81 -5.02 -3.72
N VAL A 20 0.52 -4.24 -2.68
CA VAL A 20 0.96 -4.51 -1.32
C VAL A 20 0.35 -5.83 -0.84
N ASP A 21 1.16 -6.63 -0.15
CA ASP A 21 0.71 -7.86 0.49
C ASP A 21 -0.05 -7.51 1.79
N PRO A 22 -1.20 -8.14 2.11
CA PRO A 22 -1.92 -7.85 3.35
C PRO A 22 -1.06 -8.02 4.61
N GLU A 23 -0.10 -8.92 4.58
CA GLU A 23 0.87 -9.17 5.64
C GLU A 23 1.73 -7.92 5.92
N GLU A 24 2.11 -7.13 4.90
CA GLU A 24 2.88 -5.90 5.09
C GLU A 24 2.08 -4.83 5.85
N ILE A 25 0.75 -4.82 5.68
CA ILE A 25 -0.15 -3.95 6.45
C ILE A 25 -0.21 -4.43 7.92
N ALA A 26 -0.33 -5.75 8.12
CA ALA A 26 -0.36 -6.35 9.45
C ALA A 26 0.95 -6.10 10.22
N ASP A 27 2.10 -6.18 9.55
CA ASP A 27 3.40 -5.91 10.15
C ASP A 27 3.52 -4.46 10.64
N LEU A 28 3.03 -3.48 9.88
CA LEU A 28 2.98 -2.09 10.35
C LEU A 28 2.08 -1.97 11.58
N ILE A 29 0.91 -2.61 11.59
CA ILE A 29 0.01 -2.59 12.76
C ILE A 29 0.71 -3.15 14.00
N VAL A 30 1.38 -4.30 13.86
CA VAL A 30 2.16 -4.92 14.95
C VAL A 30 3.25 -3.98 15.46
N TYR A 31 4.00 -3.34 14.55
CA TYR A 31 5.01 -2.35 14.92
C TYR A 31 4.39 -1.17 15.70
N MET A 32 3.29 -0.62 15.20
CA MET A 32 2.60 0.53 15.81
C MET A 32 2.03 0.20 17.20
N CYS A 33 1.59 -1.03 17.42
CA CYS A 33 1.10 -1.49 18.72
C CYS A 33 2.23 -1.91 19.69
N SER A 34 3.48 -1.98 19.24
CA SER A 34 4.64 -2.31 20.08
C SER A 34 5.21 -1.09 20.81
N ASP A 35 6.17 -1.31 21.71
CA ASP A 35 6.91 -0.25 22.40
C ASP A 35 7.66 0.70 21.45
N HIS A 36 7.94 0.26 20.22
CA HIS A 36 8.59 1.08 19.19
C HIS A 36 7.64 2.14 18.61
N GLY A 37 6.34 1.89 18.62
CA GLY A 37 5.31 2.82 18.16
C GLY A 37 4.89 3.88 19.18
N ARG A 38 5.36 3.82 20.44
CA ARG A 38 4.81 4.56 21.59
C ARG A 38 4.68 6.10 21.46
N HIS A 39 5.42 6.72 20.54
CA HIS A 39 5.36 8.17 20.30
C HIS A 39 4.87 8.54 18.89
N ILE A 40 4.36 7.58 18.14
CA ILE A 40 3.75 7.81 16.83
C ILE A 40 2.24 7.90 17.05
N SER A 41 1.71 9.12 17.10
CA SER A 41 0.31 9.39 17.39
C SER A 41 -0.26 10.46 16.47
N GLY A 42 -1.55 10.34 16.14
CA GLY A 42 -2.26 11.26 15.25
C GLY A 42 -1.80 11.23 13.79
N GLN A 43 -0.98 10.24 13.40
CA GLN A 43 -0.50 10.10 12.04
C GLN A 43 -1.36 9.11 11.25
N VAL A 44 -1.55 9.40 9.97
CA VAL A 44 -2.04 8.43 8.98
C VAL A 44 -0.82 7.93 8.22
N ILE A 45 -0.51 6.65 8.35
CA ILE A 45 0.64 6.03 7.69
C ILE A 45 0.12 5.12 6.58
N GLY A 46 0.44 5.44 5.33
CA GLY A 46 0.07 4.64 4.17
C GLY A 46 1.00 3.45 3.98
N VAL A 47 0.42 2.30 3.63
CA VAL A 47 1.13 1.09 3.14
C VAL A 47 0.52 0.73 1.80
N ASP A 48 0.86 1.49 0.77
CA ASP A 48 0.15 1.46 -0.52
C ASP A 48 1.09 1.46 -1.74
N GLY A 49 2.40 1.32 -1.53
CA GLY A 49 3.39 1.38 -2.61
C GLY A 49 3.47 2.74 -3.32
N ASN A 50 2.98 3.80 -2.66
CA ASN A 50 2.76 5.14 -3.19
C ASN A 50 1.79 5.15 -4.37
N THR A 51 0.49 5.14 -4.07
CA THR A 51 -0.56 5.27 -5.08
C THR A 51 -0.52 6.68 -5.68
N GLU A 52 -0.07 6.80 -6.93
CA GLU A 52 0.08 8.11 -7.59
C GLU A 52 -1.23 8.64 -8.17
N THR A 53 -2.14 7.74 -8.53
CA THR A 53 -3.44 8.08 -9.11
C THR A 53 -4.45 6.97 -8.86
N LEU A 54 -5.73 7.35 -8.79
CA LEU A 54 -6.86 6.43 -8.61
C LEU A 54 -7.37 5.85 -9.94
N TRP A 55 -6.84 6.34 -11.07
CA TRP A 55 -7.22 5.89 -12.41
C TRP A 55 -6.14 5.00 -13.03
N PRO A 56 -6.50 3.87 -13.68
CA PRO A 56 -5.53 3.02 -14.35
C PRO A 56 -4.72 3.80 -15.39
N ARG A 57 -3.40 3.81 -15.27
CA ARG A 57 -2.51 4.42 -16.29
C ARG A 57 -2.39 3.44 -17.46
N ALA A 58 -2.65 3.95 -18.67
CA ALA A 58 -2.42 3.23 -19.92
C ALA A 58 -0.93 3.24 -20.27
#